data_AF-A0A1F3KDJ5-F1
#
_entry.id   AF-A0A1F3KDJ5-F1
#
_cell.length_a   1.000
_cell.length_b   1.000
_cell.length_c   1.000
_cell.angle_alpha   90.00
_cell.angle_beta   90.00
_cell.angle_gamma   90.00
#
_symmetry.space_group_name_H-M   'P 1'
#
loop_
_entity.id
_entity.type
_entity.pdbx_description
1 polymer ?
#
loop_
_entity_poly.entity_id
_entity_poly.type
_entity_poly.pdbx_seq_one_letter_code
_entity_poly.pdbx_strand_id
1 'polypeptide(L)'
;MGITGAIYKRLWLLDKDIEQLNRAINYYGKCFKIRSDYYTGENYALCLEFMSKENIDADEKIYFKIEAKRTRERIINLLSEMYQDESFKQRNDKMWVYATLANCYFAVDNTEKAKEFEALFELENPVDWETQTFLDSKDHLLNLKK
;
A
#
# COMPACT_ATOMS: atom_id res chain seq x y z
N MET A 1 5.93 13.42 7.68
CA MET A 1 4.79 13.40 6.74
C MET A 1 4.26 11.98 6.54
N GLY A 2 5.07 10.97 6.18
CA GLY A 2 4.61 9.56 6.13
C GLY A 2 4.10 9.02 7.48
N ILE A 3 4.82 9.27 8.57
CA ILE A 3 4.38 8.93 9.95
C ILE A 3 3.07 9.64 10.31
N THR A 4 2.90 10.89 9.90
CA THR A 4 1.65 11.65 10.13
C THR A 4 0.48 10.99 9.42
N GLY A 5 0.66 10.52 8.18
CA GLY A 5 -0.32 9.71 7.47
C GLY A 5 -0.67 8.44 8.24
N ALA A 6 0.33 7.74 8.78
CA ALA A 6 0.12 6.51 9.56
C ALA A 6 -0.70 6.75 10.84
N ILE A 7 -0.44 7.86 11.54
CA ILE A 7 -1.21 8.26 12.73
C ILE A 7 -2.68 8.46 12.35
N TYR A 8 -2.96 9.26 11.31
CA TYR A 8 -4.34 9.51 10.89
C TYR A 8 -5.05 8.27 10.36
N LYS A 9 -4.36 7.39 9.62
CA LYS A 9 -4.91 6.08 9.21
C LYS A 9 -5.31 5.26 10.43
N ARG A 10 -4.46 5.21 11.45
CA ARG A 10 -4.71 4.47 12.68
C ARG A 10 -5.87 5.04 13.49
N LEU A 11 -5.96 6.37 13.60
CA LEU A 11 -7.09 7.02 14.27
C LEU A 11 -8.41 6.66 13.55
N TRP A 12 -8.45 6.76 12.22
CA TRP A 12 -9.65 6.40 11.45
C TRP A 12 -10.04 4.92 11.63
N LEU A 13 -9.05 4.02 11.69
CA LEU A 13 -9.32 2.60 11.96
C LEU A 13 -10.00 2.38 13.32
N LEU A 14 -9.75 3.24 14.31
CA LEU A 14 -10.29 3.15 15.66
C LEU A 14 -11.67 3.81 15.81
N ASP A 15 -11.88 5.00 15.25
CA ASP A 15 -13.09 5.80 15.50
C ASP A 15 -14.00 6.02 14.27
N LYS A 16 -13.51 5.66 13.07
CA LYS A 16 -14.20 5.82 11.77
C LYS A 16 -14.55 7.26 11.41
N ASP A 17 -13.83 8.25 11.94
CA ASP A 17 -13.97 9.64 11.51
C ASP A 17 -13.37 9.84 10.10
N ILE A 18 -14.24 10.13 9.13
CA ILE A 18 -13.86 10.30 7.72
C ILE A 18 -12.85 11.44 7.51
N GLU A 19 -12.85 12.46 8.35
CA GLU A 19 -11.89 13.56 8.26
C GLU A 19 -10.46 13.08 8.53
N GLN A 20 -10.29 12.08 9.39
CA GLN A 20 -8.99 11.47 9.64
C GLN A 20 -8.52 10.66 8.44
N LEU A 21 -9.43 9.96 7.75
CA LEU A 21 -9.09 9.28 6.49
C LEU A 21 -8.68 10.28 5.41
N ASN A 22 -9.41 11.39 5.27
CA ASN A 22 -9.06 12.49 4.37
C ASN A 22 -7.65 13.03 4.65
N ARG A 23 -7.30 13.23 5.93
CA ARG A 23 -5.96 13.66 6.34
C ARG A 23 -4.91 12.61 5.99
N ALA A 24 -5.17 11.33 6.24
CA ALA A 24 -4.26 10.24 5.87
C ALA A 24 -3.99 10.25 4.36
N ILE A 25 -5.04 10.32 3.54
CA ILE A 25 -4.95 10.42 2.07
C ILE A 25 -4.09 11.62 1.65
N ASN A 26 -4.32 12.78 2.27
CA ASN A 26 -3.56 14.00 1.96
C ASN A 26 -2.07 13.87 2.28
N TYR A 27 -1.72 13.40 3.49
CA TYR A 27 -0.33 13.29 3.92
C TYR A 27 0.43 12.22 3.14
N TYR A 28 -0.16 11.04 2.95
CA TYR A 28 0.45 9.98 2.14
C TYR A 28 0.59 10.39 0.68
N GLY A 29 -0.48 10.94 0.08
CA GLY A 29 -0.48 11.37 -1.31
C GLY A 29 0.54 12.47 -1.61
N LYS A 30 0.70 13.46 -0.70
CA LYS A 30 1.75 14.49 -0.82
C LYS A 30 3.15 13.88 -0.76
N CYS A 31 3.40 12.95 0.16
CA CYS A 31 4.69 12.26 0.24
C CYS A 31 5.00 11.49 -1.05
N PHE A 32 4.03 10.70 -1.52
CA PHE A 32 4.21 9.89 -2.71
C PHE A 32 4.46 10.76 -3.96
N LYS A 33 3.72 11.86 -4.12
CA LYS A 33 3.91 12.79 -5.26
C LYS A 33 5.29 13.45 -5.27
N ILE A 34 5.86 13.78 -4.11
CA ILE A 34 7.15 14.47 -4.01
C ILE A 34 8.33 13.50 -4.12
N ARG A 35 8.23 12.32 -3.48
CA ARG A 35 9.37 11.41 -3.31
C ARG A 35 9.28 10.11 -4.09
N SER A 36 8.12 9.80 -4.68
CA SER A 36 7.80 8.48 -5.24
C SER A 36 8.13 7.32 -4.28
N ASP A 37 7.99 7.59 -2.98
CA ASP A 37 8.30 6.64 -1.91
C ASP A 37 7.22 5.55 -1.87
N TYR A 38 7.62 4.30 -2.10
CA TYR A 38 6.69 3.19 -2.31
C TYR A 38 5.86 2.87 -1.06
N TYR A 39 6.43 3.02 0.14
CA TYR A 39 5.70 2.81 1.40
C TYR A 39 4.53 3.81 1.53
N THR A 40 4.81 5.09 1.31
CA THR A 40 3.76 6.12 1.35
C THR A 40 2.78 6.00 0.18
N GLY A 41 3.23 5.52 -0.98
CA GLY A 41 2.36 5.23 -2.12
C GLY A 41 1.39 4.08 -1.87
N GLU A 42 1.86 2.97 -1.29
CA GLU A 42 1.03 1.81 -0.97
C GLU A 42 -0.05 2.19 0.05
N ASN A 43 0.35 2.89 1.12
CA ASN A 43 -0.58 3.37 2.13
C ASN A 43 -1.56 4.42 1.59
N TYR A 44 -1.13 5.28 0.65
CA TYR A 44 -2.02 6.19 -0.07
C TYR A 44 -3.09 5.40 -0.84
N ALA A 45 -2.69 4.41 -1.65
CA ALA A 45 -3.62 3.57 -2.40
C ALA A 45 -4.61 2.83 -1.50
N LEU A 46 -4.13 2.30 -0.37
CA LEU A 46 -4.99 1.64 0.61
C LEU A 46 -6.03 2.60 1.21
N CYS A 47 -5.63 3.82 1.57
CA CYS A 47 -6.55 4.82 2.13
C CYS A 47 -7.59 5.29 1.10
N LEU A 48 -7.20 5.44 -0.17
CA LEU A 48 -8.14 5.72 -1.26
C LEU A 48 -9.18 4.60 -1.38
N GLU A 49 -8.75 3.34 -1.32
CA GLU A 49 -9.68 2.22 -1.41
C GLU A 49 -10.62 2.13 -0.21
N PHE A 50 -10.14 2.43 1.01
CA PHE A 50 -11.01 2.63 2.18
C PHE A 50 -12.07 3.69 1.91
N MET A 51 -11.67 4.87 1.41
CA MET A 51 -12.61 5.96 1.11
C MET A 51 -13.67 5.53 0.09
N SER A 52 -13.31 4.70 -0.88
CA SER A 52 -14.26 4.18 -1.87
C SER A 52 -15.38 3.29 -1.29
N LYS A 53 -15.22 2.81 -0.05
CA LYS A 53 -16.20 2.00 0.68
C LYS A 53 -17.09 2.82 1.61
N GLU A 54 -16.77 4.10 1.82
CA GLU A 54 -17.56 5.00 2.66
C GLU A 54 -18.88 5.42 2.00
N ASN A 55 -19.78 6.02 2.77
CA ASN A 55 -21.07 6.52 2.28
C ASN A 55 -20.94 7.88 1.59
N ILE A 56 -20.26 7.89 0.44
CA ILE A 56 -20.02 9.07 -0.40
C ILE A 56 -20.73 8.93 -1.76
N ASP A 57 -20.59 9.94 -2.62
CA ASP A 57 -21.17 9.94 -3.97
C ASP A 57 -20.64 8.78 -4.84
N ALA A 58 -21.47 8.27 -5.76
CA ALA A 58 -21.13 7.11 -6.58
C ALA A 58 -19.93 7.37 -7.52
N ASP A 59 -19.86 8.56 -8.11
CA ASP A 59 -18.75 8.94 -8.99
C ASP A 59 -17.46 9.11 -8.19
N GLU A 60 -17.55 9.64 -6.96
CA GLU A 60 -16.42 9.70 -6.05
C GLU A 60 -15.89 8.31 -5.67
N LYS A 61 -16.78 7.33 -5.39
CA LYS A 61 -16.34 5.94 -5.14
C LYS A 61 -15.59 5.36 -6.33
N ILE A 62 -16.07 5.62 -7.55
CA ILE A 62 -15.40 5.18 -8.78
C ILE A 62 -14.03 5.85 -8.90
N TYR A 63 -13.96 7.17 -8.69
CA TYR A 63 -12.71 7.92 -8.70
C TYR A 63 -11.68 7.32 -7.75
N PHE A 64 -12.05 7.10 -6.48
CA PHE A 64 -11.14 6.56 -5.47
C PHE A 64 -10.62 5.16 -5.82
N LYS A 65 -11.48 4.28 -6.36
CA LYS A 65 -11.05 2.96 -6.85
C LYS A 65 -10.06 3.05 -8.00
N ILE A 66 -10.33 3.92 -8.97
CA ILE A 66 -9.46 4.10 -10.13
C ILE A 66 -8.11 4.67 -9.71
N GLU A 67 -8.11 5.69 -8.85
CA GLU A 67 -6.87 6.32 -8.36
C GLU A 67 -6.05 5.34 -7.51
N ALA A 68 -6.69 4.53 -6.65
CA ALA A 68 -6.01 3.48 -5.88
C ALA A 68 -5.34 2.46 -6.82
N LYS A 69 -6.06 1.97 -7.84
CA LYS A 69 -5.52 1.03 -8.83
C LYS A 69 -4.33 1.61 -9.59
N ARG A 70 -4.48 2.83 -10.14
CA ARG A 70 -3.40 3.51 -10.88
C ARG A 70 -2.16 3.77 -10.04
N THR A 71 -2.37 4.13 -8.76
CA THR A 71 -1.27 4.30 -7.81
C THR A 71 -0.48 3.01 -7.65
N ARG A 72 -1.16 1.87 -7.48
CA ARG A 72 -0.51 0.55 -7.35
C ARG A 72 0.21 0.12 -8.62
N GLU A 73 -0.40 0.32 -9.79
CA GLU A 73 0.26 0.05 -11.08
C GLU A 73 1.54 0.87 -11.25
N ARG A 74 1.52 2.15 -10.84
CA ARG A 74 2.73 2.99 -10.84
C ARG A 74 3.81 2.47 -9.89
N ILE A 75 3.43 2.05 -8.68
CA ILE A 75 4.36 1.46 -7.70
C ILE A 75 4.96 0.16 -8.24
N ILE A 76 4.14 -0.71 -8.82
CA ILE A 76 4.57 -1.96 -9.45
C ILE A 76 5.61 -1.67 -10.51
N ASN A 77 5.36 -0.72 -11.43
CA ASN A 77 6.31 -0.39 -12.47
C ASN A 77 7.65 0.10 -11.89
N LEU A 78 7.59 1.07 -10.97
CA LEU A 78 8.79 1.64 -10.33
C LEU A 78 9.61 0.58 -9.59
N LEU A 79 8.96 -0.28 -8.82
CA LEU A 79 9.64 -1.30 -8.03
C LEU A 79 10.10 -2.49 -8.89
N SER A 80 9.41 -2.82 -9.97
CA SER A 80 9.83 -3.86 -10.91
C SER A 80 11.09 -3.47 -11.68
N GLU A 81 11.18 -2.21 -12.12
CA GLU A 81 12.41 -1.67 -12.73
C GLU A 81 13.56 -1.71 -11.74
N MET A 82 13.34 -1.28 -10.50
CA MET A 82 14.35 -1.32 -9.44
C MET A 82 14.76 -2.76 -9.08
N TYR A 83 13.83 -3.71 -9.07
CA TYR A 83 14.07 -5.12 -8.77
C TYR A 83 14.96 -5.81 -9.82
N GLN A 84 14.90 -5.37 -11.08
CA GLN A 84 15.73 -5.91 -12.16
C GLN A 84 17.18 -5.44 -12.11
N ASP A 85 17.49 -4.39 -11.35
CA ASP A 85 18.86 -3.87 -11.20
C ASP A 85 19.70 -4.80 -10.31
N GLU A 86 20.94 -5.10 -10.71
CA GLU A 86 21.83 -5.98 -9.94
C GLU A 86 22.13 -5.43 -8.53
N SER A 87 22.12 -4.11 -8.36
CA SER A 87 22.32 -3.44 -7.08
C SER A 87 21.18 -3.70 -6.09
N PHE A 88 20.01 -4.14 -6.57
CA PHE A 88 18.86 -4.45 -5.71
C PHE A 88 19.20 -5.47 -4.63
N LYS A 89 20.03 -6.47 -4.96
CA LYS A 89 20.46 -7.53 -4.03
C LYS A 89 21.20 -7.01 -2.80
N GLN A 90 21.79 -5.81 -2.89
CA GLN A 90 22.60 -5.21 -1.83
C GLN A 90 21.81 -4.19 -0.99
N ARG A 91 20.53 -3.94 -1.34
CA ARG A 91 19.72 -2.99 -0.59
C ARG A 91 19.43 -3.50 0.82
N ASN A 92 19.21 -2.56 1.73
CA ASN A 92 18.82 -2.87 3.11
C ASN A 92 17.30 -2.96 3.28
N ASP A 93 16.52 -2.43 2.34
CA ASP A 93 15.06 -2.36 2.38
C ASP A 93 14.36 -3.36 1.44
N LYS A 94 15.08 -4.37 0.93
CA LYS A 94 14.59 -5.38 -0.05
C LYS A 94 13.29 -6.01 0.40
N MET A 95 13.23 -6.38 1.68
CA MET A 95 12.07 -6.98 2.31
C MET A 95 10.82 -6.10 2.14
N TRP A 96 10.94 -4.79 2.38
CA TRP A 96 9.82 -3.87 2.22
C TRP A 96 9.40 -3.68 0.76
N VAL A 97 10.34 -3.78 -0.18
CA VAL A 97 10.04 -3.81 -1.61
C VAL A 97 9.23 -5.06 -1.97
N TYR A 98 9.63 -6.23 -1.48
CA TYR A 98 8.88 -7.48 -1.67
C TYR A 98 7.48 -7.41 -1.07
N ALA A 99 7.36 -6.98 0.18
CA ALA A 99 6.07 -6.79 0.85
C ALA A 99 5.14 -5.87 0.05
N THR A 100 5.67 -4.72 -0.41
CA THR A 100 4.90 -3.74 -1.19
C THR A 100 4.46 -4.31 -2.53
N LEU A 101 5.36 -4.99 -3.25
CA LEU A 101 5.03 -5.65 -4.53
C LEU A 101 3.97 -6.73 -4.34
N ALA A 102 4.10 -7.57 -3.31
CA ALA A 102 3.14 -8.62 -3.00
C ALA A 102 1.72 -8.04 -2.81
N ASN A 103 1.58 -7.02 -1.96
CA ASN A 103 0.31 -6.35 -1.71
C ASN A 103 -0.24 -5.61 -2.93
N CYS A 104 0.62 -4.89 -3.68
CA CYS A 104 0.18 -4.18 -4.87
C CYS A 104 -0.32 -5.15 -5.95
N TYR A 105 0.42 -6.24 -6.22
CA TYR A 105 0.00 -7.28 -7.16
C TYR A 105 -1.28 -7.98 -6.71
N PHE A 106 -1.42 -8.27 -5.41
CA PHE A 106 -2.63 -8.84 -4.85
C PHE A 106 -3.85 -7.94 -5.08
N ALA A 107 -3.70 -6.64 -4.82
CA ALA A 107 -4.77 -5.67 -4.98
C ALA A 107 -5.22 -5.52 -6.44
N VAL A 108 -4.31 -5.61 -7.43
CA VAL A 108 -4.62 -5.56 -8.87
C VAL A 108 -4.95 -6.94 -9.48
N ASP A 109 -5.28 -7.92 -8.65
CA ASP A 109 -5.73 -9.26 -9.02
C ASP A 109 -4.67 -10.14 -9.72
N ASN A 110 -3.39 -9.78 -9.64
CA ASN A 110 -2.29 -10.62 -10.08
C ASN A 110 -1.80 -11.52 -8.92
N THR A 111 -2.60 -12.54 -8.61
CA THR A 111 -2.35 -13.43 -7.46
C THR A 111 -1.09 -14.29 -7.60
N GLU A 112 -0.65 -14.58 -8.82
CA GLU A 112 0.59 -15.32 -9.09
C GLU A 112 1.80 -14.51 -8.63
N LYS A 113 1.93 -13.27 -9.13
CA LYS A 113 3.01 -12.36 -8.71
C LYS A 113 2.91 -11.99 -7.24
N ALA A 114 1.70 -11.84 -6.70
CA ALA A 114 1.51 -11.59 -5.28
C ALA A 114 2.17 -12.68 -4.41
N LYS A 115 1.94 -13.95 -4.74
CA LYS A 115 2.53 -15.09 -4.03
C LYS A 115 4.04 -15.19 -4.22
N GLU A 116 4.53 -14.90 -5.42
CA GLU A 116 5.97 -14.86 -5.71
C GLU A 116 6.69 -13.88 -4.79
N PHE A 117 6.19 -12.64 -4.69
CA PHE A 117 6.81 -11.62 -3.84
C PHE A 117 6.57 -11.84 -2.35
N GLU A 118 5.45 -12.46 -1.96
CA GLU A 118 5.24 -12.89 -0.57
C GLU A 118 6.27 -13.93 -0.14
N ALA A 119 6.55 -14.94 -0.97
CA ALA A 119 7.60 -15.92 -0.67
C ALA A 119 9.00 -15.26 -0.58
N LEU A 120 9.29 -14.27 -1.44
CA LEU A 120 10.54 -13.52 -1.36
C LEU A 120 10.64 -12.69 -0.07
N PHE A 121 9.53 -12.11 0.41
CA PHE A 121 9.47 -11.43 1.70
C PHE A 121 9.78 -12.40 2.85
N GLU A 122 9.17 -13.58 2.86
CA GLU A 122 9.40 -14.61 3.89
C GLU A 122 10.86 -15.09 3.92
N LEU A 123 11.51 -15.21 2.77
CA LEU A 123 12.92 -15.61 2.67
C LEU A 123 13.90 -14.59 3.29
N GLU A 124 13.51 -13.33 3.46
CA GLU A 124 14.31 -12.34 4.17
C GLU A 124 14.25 -12.54 5.70
N ASN A 125 13.51 -13.54 6.20
CA ASN A 125 13.33 -13.87 7.62
C ASN A 125 12.90 -12.66 8.47
N PRO A 126 11.77 -12.02 8.14
CA PRO A 126 11.25 -10.87 8.86
C PRO A 126 11.02 -11.20 10.33
N VAL A 127 11.30 -10.25 11.22
CA VAL A 127 10.94 -10.40 12.64
C VAL A 127 9.44 -10.18 12.84
N ASP A 128 8.92 -10.56 14.00
CA ASP A 128 7.47 -10.60 14.27
C ASP A 128 6.71 -9.31 13.89
N TRP A 129 7.25 -8.15 14.22
CA TRP A 129 6.57 -6.88 13.93
C TRP A 129 6.56 -6.53 12.44
N GLU A 130 7.55 -6.99 11.67
CA GLU A 130 7.64 -6.80 10.22
C GLU A 130 6.61 -7.70 9.52
N THR A 131 6.56 -8.97 9.93
CA THR A 131 5.53 -9.92 9.50
C THR A 131 4.14 -9.40 9.81
N GLN A 132 3.90 -8.91 11.04
CA GLN A 132 2.60 -8.38 11.41
C GLN A 132 2.21 -7.17 10.54
N THR A 133 3.16 -6.27 10.25
CA THR A 133 2.91 -5.10 9.39
C THR A 133 2.48 -5.50 7.97
N PHE A 134 3.14 -6.52 7.41
CA PHE A 134 2.78 -7.07 6.11
C PHE A 134 1.38 -7.71 6.14
N LEU A 135 1.11 -8.57 7.13
CA LEU A 135 -0.16 -9.25 7.29
C LEU A 135 -1.33 -8.29 7.52
N ASP A 136 -1.15 -7.25 8.33
CA ASP A 136 -2.18 -6.22 8.56
C ASP A 136 -2.60 -5.55 7.24
N SER A 137 -1.62 -5.21 6.40
CA SER A 137 -1.88 -4.61 5.09
C SER A 137 -2.62 -5.58 4.15
N LYS A 138 -2.22 -6.86 4.16
CA LYS A 138 -2.88 -7.92 3.40
C LYS A 138 -4.33 -8.16 3.85
N ASP A 139 -4.56 -8.21 5.16
CA ASP A 139 -5.88 -8.39 5.77
C ASP A 139 -6.82 -7.23 5.44
N HIS A 140 -6.31 -6.00 5.44
CA HIS A 140 -7.07 -4.85 4.97
C HIS A 140 -7.52 -5.01 3.52
N LEU A 141 -6.62 -5.43 2.62
CA LEU A 141 -6.94 -5.66 1.20
C LEU A 141 -7.94 -6.81 1.02
N LEU A 142 -7.80 -7.89 1.77
CA LEU A 142 -8.74 -9.02 1.77
C LEU A 142 -10.13 -8.59 2.19
N ASN A 143 -10.24 -7.77 3.24
CA ASN A 143 -11.53 -7.27 3.71
C ASN A 143 -12.15 -6.24 2.75
N LEU A 144 -11.34 -5.49 2.01
CA LEU A 144 -11.81 -4.58 0.95
C LEU A 144 -12.36 -5.31 -0.28
N LYS A 145 -11.89 -6.53 -0.55
CA LYS A 145 -12.37 -7.38 -1.67
C LYS A 145 -13.65 -8.17 -1.35
N LYS A 146 -14.04 -8.27 -0.08
CA LYS A 146 -15.35 -8.81 0.33
C LYS A 146 -16.48 -7.82 0.00
#